data_AF-A0A5J4ED63-F1
#
_entry.id   AF-A0A5J4ED63-F1
#
_cell.length_a   1.000
_cell.length_b   1.000
_cell.length_c   1.000
_cell.angle_alpha   90.00
_cell.angle_beta   90.00
_cell.angle_gamma   90.00
#
_symmetry.space_group_name_H-M   'P 1'
#
loop_
_entity.id
_entity.type
_entity.pdbx_description
1 polymer ?
#
loop_
_entity_poly.entity_id
_entity_poly.type
_entity_poly.pdbx_seq_one_letter_code
_entity_poly.pdbx_strand_id
1 'polypeptide(L)'
;MSCSYGLLPNPPESVITTRLIYVAVLVGGLAGCNPQTPGSATVNGRWYTAEQVDLGRSLFSAHCADCHGDSAKGTSDWRKADENGNYPPPPLNGTAHTWHHPMGVLEQTIAAGGVPFGGAMPGFSEVLNKKEARAIIAYFQNTWPDEIYTRWQEIDAR
;
A
#
# COMPACT_ATOMS: atom_id res chain seq x y z
N MET A 1 39.89 18.37 -18.27
CA MET A 1 41.24 17.84 -18.54
C MET A 1 42.05 17.98 -17.26
N SER A 2 42.62 16.98 -16.59
CA SER A 2 42.85 15.55 -16.88
C SER A 2 43.10 14.84 -15.53
N CYS A 3 42.80 13.54 -15.47
CA CYS A 3 43.10 12.63 -14.36
C CYS A 3 44.60 12.56 -14.03
N SER A 4 44.96 12.15 -12.81
CA SER A 4 45.94 11.08 -12.54
C SER A 4 46.02 10.73 -11.05
N TYR A 5 45.64 9.49 -10.71
CA TYR A 5 45.87 8.86 -9.40
C TYR A 5 47.32 8.40 -9.28
N GLY A 6 47.88 8.58 -8.07
CA GLY A 6 49.25 8.22 -7.73
C GLY A 6 49.47 6.74 -7.38
N LEU A 7 50.61 6.26 -7.88
CA LEU A 7 51.54 5.18 -7.50
C LEU A 7 51.41 4.48 -6.12
N LEU A 8 51.30 3.14 -6.18
CA LEU A 8 52.08 2.01 -5.55
C LEU A 8 52.89 2.24 -4.24
N PRO A 9 52.98 1.21 -3.34
CA PRO A 9 54.08 0.20 -3.39
C PRO A 9 53.63 -1.24 -2.98
N ASN A 10 53.95 -2.32 -3.70
CA ASN A 10 55.16 -3.19 -3.80
C ASN A 10 55.23 -4.40 -2.81
N PRO A 11 55.87 -5.53 -3.24
CA PRO A 11 55.61 -6.93 -2.81
C PRO A 11 56.63 -7.43 -1.74
N PRO A 12 56.64 -8.71 -1.28
CA PRO A 12 57.24 -9.81 -2.04
C PRO A 12 56.62 -11.21 -1.85
N GLU A 13 57.03 -12.08 -2.77
CA GLU A 13 56.73 -13.50 -2.96
C GLU A 13 57.31 -14.42 -1.87
N SER A 14 56.73 -15.62 -1.72
CA SER A 14 57.31 -16.89 -1.23
C SER A 14 56.14 -17.79 -0.73
N VAL A 15 55.98 -19.09 -0.99
CA VAL A 15 56.80 -20.16 -1.56
C VAL A 15 55.85 -21.17 -2.21
N ILE A 16 56.28 -21.72 -3.33
CA ILE A 16 55.67 -22.83 -4.08
C ILE A 16 55.60 -24.10 -3.20
N THR A 17 54.45 -24.78 -3.14
CA THR A 17 54.42 -26.23 -2.87
C THR A 17 53.28 -26.92 -3.60
N THR A 18 53.69 -27.59 -4.68
CA THR A 18 53.07 -28.66 -5.47
C THR A 18 51.91 -29.43 -4.81
N ARG A 19 50.76 -29.56 -5.51
CA ARG A 19 50.18 -30.83 -6.02
C ARG A 19 49.09 -30.56 -7.05
N LEU A 20 49.30 -31.09 -8.26
CA LEU A 20 48.28 -31.22 -9.30
C LEU A 20 47.15 -32.12 -8.80
N ILE A 21 45.92 -31.61 -8.77
CA ILE A 21 44.71 -32.44 -8.73
C ILE A 21 43.77 -31.94 -9.83
N TYR A 22 43.76 -32.67 -10.94
CA TYR A 22 42.72 -32.57 -11.95
C TYR A 22 41.42 -33.11 -11.35
N VAL A 23 40.43 -32.23 -11.16
CA VAL A 23 39.05 -32.65 -10.89
C VAL A 23 38.19 -32.19 -12.06
N ALA A 24 37.96 -33.10 -12.99
CA ALA A 24 36.89 -32.99 -13.96
C ALA A 24 35.56 -33.25 -13.24
N VAL A 25 34.70 -32.23 -13.13
CA VAL A 25 33.30 -32.40 -12.70
C VAL A 25 32.38 -31.80 -13.76
N LEU A 26 31.93 -32.72 -14.61
CA LEU A 26 30.59 -32.92 -15.16
C LEU A 26 29.58 -31.76 -15.04
N VAL A 27 29.06 -31.38 -16.21
CA VAL A 27 27.82 -30.63 -16.43
C VAL A 27 26.67 -31.29 -15.69
N GLY A 28 26.12 -30.60 -14.69
CA GLY A 28 24.84 -30.94 -14.05
C GLY A 28 23.96 -29.70 -14.07
N GLY A 29 22.86 -29.76 -14.83
CA GLY A 29 21.95 -28.63 -15.03
C GLY A 29 21.45 -28.05 -13.72
N LEU A 30 21.70 -26.76 -13.50
CA LEU A 30 20.97 -25.99 -12.51
C LEU A 30 19.55 -25.83 -13.05
N ALA A 31 18.66 -26.70 -12.62
CA ALA A 31 17.23 -26.42 -12.60
C ALA A 31 17.06 -25.10 -11.83
N GLY A 32 16.87 -24.01 -12.57
CA GLY A 32 16.52 -22.74 -11.98
C GLY A 32 15.24 -22.95 -11.19
N CYS A 33 15.34 -22.96 -9.86
CA CYS A 33 14.19 -22.67 -9.01
C CYS A 33 13.78 -21.25 -9.36
N ASN A 34 12.82 -21.11 -10.27
CA ASN A 34 12.13 -19.86 -10.48
C ASN A 34 11.34 -19.62 -9.17
N PRO A 35 11.67 -18.61 -8.34
CA PRO A 35 10.73 -18.20 -7.33
C PRO A 35 9.55 -17.60 -8.08
N GLN A 36 8.55 -18.42 -8.42
CA GLN A 36 7.20 -17.89 -8.55
C GLN A 36 6.88 -17.32 -7.17
N THR A 37 7.05 -16.00 -7.00
CA THR A 37 6.48 -15.28 -5.87
C THR A 37 5.00 -15.66 -5.85
N PRO A 38 4.54 -16.49 -4.88
CA PRO A 38 3.12 -16.76 -4.77
C PRO A 38 2.48 -15.39 -4.55
N GLY A 39 1.53 -15.00 -5.40
CA GLY A 39 0.81 -13.75 -5.19
C GLY A 39 0.33 -13.72 -3.74
N SER A 40 0.69 -12.67 -2.99
CA SER A 40 0.42 -12.60 -1.55
C SER A 40 -1.03 -12.98 -1.29
N ALA A 41 -1.21 -13.92 -0.37
CA ALA A 41 -2.53 -14.43 -0.03
C ALA A 41 -3.43 -13.27 0.45
N THR A 42 -4.69 -13.29 0.03
CA THR A 42 -5.65 -12.27 0.45
C THR A 42 -6.12 -12.50 1.89
N VAL A 43 -6.51 -11.42 2.56
CA VAL A 43 -6.97 -11.46 3.95
C VAL A 43 -8.40 -11.99 3.99
N ASN A 44 -8.65 -13.14 4.61
CA ASN A 44 -10.00 -13.72 4.81
C ASN A 44 -10.86 -13.78 3.53
N GLY A 45 -10.25 -14.04 2.37
CA GLY A 45 -10.96 -14.08 1.08
C GLY A 45 -11.42 -12.71 0.56
N ARG A 46 -10.99 -11.61 1.19
CA ARG A 46 -11.22 -10.24 0.72
C ARG A 46 -10.33 -9.94 -0.49
N TRP A 47 -10.53 -8.81 -1.17
CA TRP A 47 -9.81 -8.51 -2.41
C TRP A 47 -8.34 -8.09 -2.21
N TYR A 48 -7.96 -7.74 -0.98
CA TYR A 48 -6.64 -7.20 -0.65
C TYR A 48 -5.76 -8.17 0.15
N THR A 49 -4.46 -7.93 0.11
CA THR A 49 -3.42 -8.65 0.86
C THR A 49 -3.04 -7.90 2.15
N ALA A 50 -2.32 -8.57 3.05
CA ALA A 50 -1.83 -7.94 4.29
C ALA A 50 -0.87 -6.77 3.99
N GLU A 51 -0.02 -6.90 2.98
CA GLU A 51 0.93 -5.86 2.57
C GLU A 51 0.20 -4.60 2.06
N GLN A 52 -0.94 -4.77 1.37
CA GLN A 52 -1.77 -3.65 0.95
C GLN A 52 -2.44 -2.96 2.15
N VAL A 53 -2.85 -3.71 3.17
CA VAL A 53 -3.40 -3.15 4.42
C VAL A 53 -2.34 -2.36 5.17
N ASP A 54 -1.10 -2.85 5.24
CA ASP A 54 -0.01 -2.16 5.96
C ASP A 54 0.49 -0.91 5.23
N LEU A 55 0.62 -0.98 3.89
CA LEU A 55 0.85 0.20 3.07
C LEU A 55 -0.28 1.22 3.26
N GLY A 56 -1.52 0.76 3.18
CA GLY A 56 -2.71 1.56 3.37
C GLY A 56 -2.78 2.26 4.71
N ARG A 57 -2.42 1.56 5.78
CA ARG A 57 -2.34 2.13 7.14
C ARG A 57 -1.36 3.29 7.20
N SER A 58 -0.18 3.12 6.61
CA SER A 58 0.88 4.13 6.61
C SER A 58 0.44 5.39 5.84
N LEU A 59 -0.14 5.19 4.66
CA LEU A 59 -0.67 6.28 3.83
C LEU A 59 -1.87 6.97 4.48
N PHE A 60 -2.79 6.20 5.07
CA PHE A 60 -3.95 6.74 5.78
C PHE A 60 -3.51 7.61 6.95
N SER A 61 -2.52 7.16 7.72
CA SER A 61 -1.95 7.95 8.82
C SER A 61 -1.33 9.26 8.33
N ALA A 62 -0.69 9.26 7.15
CA ALA A 62 -0.02 10.43 6.61
C ALA A 62 -0.97 11.45 5.95
N HIS A 63 -2.13 11.00 5.45
CA HIS A 63 -2.98 11.83 4.58
C HIS A 63 -4.43 11.98 5.04
N CYS A 64 -4.93 11.07 5.88
CA CYS A 64 -6.36 10.95 6.13
C CYS A 64 -6.72 11.04 7.63
N ALA A 65 -5.84 10.58 8.51
CA ALA A 65 -6.12 10.41 9.93
C ALA A 65 -6.40 11.73 10.67
N ASP A 66 -5.81 12.84 10.23
CA ASP A 66 -6.04 14.17 10.83
C ASP A 66 -7.53 14.57 10.82
N CYS A 67 -8.27 14.09 9.81
CA CYS A 67 -9.69 14.39 9.64
C CYS A 67 -10.59 13.18 9.97
N HIS A 68 -10.23 11.99 9.49
CA HIS A 68 -11.03 10.78 9.65
C HIS A 68 -10.69 9.97 10.92
N GLY A 69 -9.74 10.43 11.73
CA GLY A 69 -9.30 9.80 12.97
C GLY A 69 -8.56 8.47 12.77
N ASP A 70 -7.88 8.01 13.82
CA ASP A 70 -7.19 6.71 13.81
C ASP A 70 -8.16 5.57 13.47
N SER A 71 -7.68 4.56 12.73
CA SER A 71 -8.50 3.42 12.31
C SER A 71 -9.78 3.83 11.59
N ALA A 72 -9.78 5.00 10.95
CA ALA A 72 -10.89 5.57 10.22
C ALA A 72 -12.20 5.70 11.02
N LYS A 73 -12.09 5.90 12.33
CA LYS A 73 -13.24 5.96 13.27
C LYS A 73 -14.10 7.22 13.14
N GLY A 74 -13.62 8.25 12.46
CA GLY A 74 -14.27 9.56 12.35
C GLY A 74 -14.45 10.24 13.71
N THR A 75 -15.45 11.13 13.77
CA THR A 75 -15.88 11.80 15.01
C THR A 75 -17.25 11.29 15.44
N SER A 76 -17.61 11.41 16.73
CA SER A 76 -18.87 10.91 17.27
C SER A 76 -20.12 11.60 16.70
N ASP A 77 -20.02 12.90 16.40
CA ASP A 77 -21.15 13.72 15.94
C ASP A 77 -21.09 14.03 14.43
N TRP A 78 -20.52 13.12 13.62
CA TRP A 78 -20.35 13.31 12.18
C TRP A 78 -21.66 13.56 11.40
N ARG A 79 -22.82 13.26 12.01
CA ARG A 79 -24.15 13.53 11.46
C ARG A 79 -24.71 14.91 11.80
N LYS A 80 -24.02 15.70 12.60
CA LYS A 80 -24.46 17.03 13.02
C LYS A 80 -23.64 18.08 12.28
N ALA A 81 -24.33 18.93 11.53
CA ALA A 81 -23.70 20.09 10.90
C ALA A 81 -23.27 21.13 11.95
N ASP A 82 -22.19 21.84 11.69
CA ASP A 82 -21.79 23.03 12.44
C ASP A 82 -22.72 24.23 12.14
N GLU A 83 -22.45 25.37 12.78
CA GLU A 83 -23.23 26.62 12.60
C GLU A 83 -23.21 27.14 11.15
N ASN A 84 -22.21 26.72 10.36
CA ASN A 84 -22.05 27.09 8.96
C ASN A 84 -22.65 26.03 8.00
N GLY A 85 -23.26 24.97 8.53
CA GLY A 85 -23.85 23.88 7.73
C GLY A 85 -22.86 22.81 7.28
N ASN A 86 -21.61 22.83 7.74
CA ASN A 86 -20.60 21.83 7.36
C ASN A 86 -20.72 20.57 8.21
N TYR A 87 -20.61 19.41 7.58
CA TYR A 87 -20.56 18.13 8.28
C TYR A 87 -19.12 17.73 8.58
N PRO A 88 -18.84 17.16 9.77
CA PRO A 88 -17.54 16.57 10.06
C PRO A 88 -17.22 15.40 9.13
N PRO A 89 -15.94 15.02 8.98
CA PRO A 89 -15.54 13.85 8.22
C PRO A 89 -16.24 12.59 8.75
N PRO A 90 -16.93 11.81 7.90
CA PRO A 90 -17.62 10.61 8.36
C PRO A 90 -16.61 9.50 8.72
N PRO A 91 -16.96 8.61 9.65
CA PRO A 91 -16.25 7.36 9.87
C PRO A 91 -16.16 6.54 8.58
N LEU A 92 -14.98 6.02 8.25
CA LEU A 92 -14.79 5.12 7.10
C LEU A 92 -14.64 3.66 7.54
N ASN A 93 -14.77 3.37 8.83
CA ASN A 93 -14.64 2.04 9.42
C ASN A 93 -15.89 1.13 9.31
N GLY A 94 -16.81 1.47 8.40
CA GLY A 94 -18.02 0.67 8.14
C GLY A 94 -19.22 1.03 9.02
N THR A 95 -19.08 2.00 9.93
CA THR A 95 -20.19 2.49 10.79
C THR A 95 -21.02 3.61 10.15
N ALA A 96 -20.53 4.20 9.06
CA ALA A 96 -21.22 5.23 8.27
C ALA A 96 -21.57 4.70 6.87
N HIS A 97 -21.71 5.59 5.89
CA HIS A 97 -22.26 5.27 4.57
C HIS A 97 -21.21 4.88 3.52
N THR A 98 -19.92 4.79 3.87
CA THR A 98 -18.82 4.49 2.92
C THR A 98 -19.05 3.20 2.12
N TRP A 99 -19.64 2.18 2.74
CA TRP A 99 -19.91 0.88 2.10
C TRP A 99 -21.00 0.94 1.02
N HIS A 100 -21.73 2.05 0.87
CA HIS A 100 -22.67 2.27 -0.22
C HIS A 100 -22.00 2.64 -1.55
N HIS A 101 -20.67 2.81 -1.58
CA HIS A 101 -19.95 3.28 -2.76
C HIS A 101 -19.05 2.17 -3.34
N PRO A 102 -19.14 1.88 -4.65
CA PRO A 102 -18.27 0.92 -5.30
C PRO A 102 -16.82 1.42 -5.34
N MET A 103 -15.86 0.51 -5.54
CA MET A 103 -14.42 0.75 -5.57
C MET A 103 -14.05 1.95 -6.45
N GLY A 104 -14.61 2.03 -7.65
CA GLY A 104 -14.33 3.13 -8.58
C GLY A 104 -14.73 4.51 -8.02
N VAL A 105 -15.85 4.58 -7.30
CA VAL A 105 -16.31 5.82 -6.65
C VAL A 105 -15.42 6.16 -5.45
N LEU A 106 -15.00 5.17 -4.68
CA LEU A 106 -14.04 5.38 -3.57
C LEU A 106 -12.70 5.90 -4.09
N GLU A 107 -12.15 5.30 -5.16
CA GLU A 107 -10.93 5.76 -5.83
C GLU A 107 -11.08 7.21 -6.34
N GLN A 108 -12.19 7.51 -7.01
CA GLN A 108 -12.46 8.85 -7.53
C GLN A 108 -12.60 9.88 -6.40
N THR A 109 -13.24 9.51 -5.29
CA THR A 109 -13.40 10.38 -4.13
C THR A 109 -12.05 10.72 -3.50
N ILE A 110 -11.14 9.75 -3.37
CA ILE A 110 -9.76 10.01 -2.91
C ILE A 110 -9.02 10.90 -3.91
N ALA A 111 -9.12 10.63 -5.21
CA ALA A 111 -8.40 11.39 -6.22
C ALA A 111 -8.86 12.86 -6.30
N ALA A 112 -10.18 13.08 -6.40
CA ALA A 112 -10.77 14.41 -6.63
C ALA A 112 -11.08 15.18 -5.33
N GLY A 113 -11.24 14.48 -4.21
CA GLY A 113 -11.70 15.06 -2.96
C GLY A 113 -13.18 15.44 -2.96
N GLY A 114 -13.62 16.07 -1.88
CA GLY A 114 -14.96 16.61 -1.69
C GLY A 114 -15.11 18.09 -2.09
N VAL A 115 -14.01 18.83 -2.24
CA VAL A 115 -14.04 20.27 -2.60
C VAL A 115 -14.86 20.58 -3.86
N PRO A 116 -14.72 19.82 -4.98
CA PRO A 116 -15.54 20.07 -6.17
C PRO A 116 -17.04 19.89 -5.97
N PHE A 117 -17.45 19.24 -4.88
CA PHE A 117 -18.83 18.91 -4.54
C PHE A 117 -19.34 19.69 -3.32
N GLY A 118 -18.63 20.74 -2.88
CA GLY A 118 -19.01 21.57 -1.75
C GLY A 118 -18.60 21.03 -0.37
N GLY A 119 -17.77 19.98 -0.32
CA GLY A 119 -17.14 19.50 0.90
C GLY A 119 -15.77 20.12 1.17
N ALA A 120 -15.11 19.70 2.25
CA ALA A 120 -13.79 20.20 2.64
C ALA A 120 -12.62 19.22 2.36
N MET A 121 -12.92 17.97 1.98
CA MET A 121 -11.88 16.95 1.73
C MET A 121 -11.06 17.34 0.49
N PRO A 122 -9.73 17.52 0.59
CA PRO A 122 -8.90 17.84 -0.56
C PRO A 122 -8.79 16.62 -1.50
N GLY A 123 -8.44 16.87 -2.76
CA GLY A 123 -8.08 15.81 -3.70
C GLY A 123 -6.63 15.39 -3.51
N PHE A 124 -6.34 14.11 -3.76
CA PHE A 124 -5.02 13.52 -3.55
C PHE A 124 -4.35 13.03 -4.85
N SER A 125 -4.89 13.35 -6.03
CA SER A 125 -4.37 12.90 -7.33
C SER A 125 -2.91 13.27 -7.61
N GLU A 126 -2.43 14.39 -7.04
CA GLU A 126 -1.06 14.87 -7.23
C GLU A 126 -0.03 14.15 -6.35
N VAL A 127 -0.49 13.45 -5.29
CA VAL A 127 0.39 12.85 -4.27
C VAL A 127 0.18 11.36 -4.08
N LEU A 128 -0.97 10.82 -4.51
CA LEU A 128 -1.28 9.40 -4.45
C LEU A 128 -1.58 8.86 -5.84
N ASN A 129 -0.92 7.77 -6.22
CA ASN A 129 -1.28 7.00 -7.39
C ASN A 129 -2.45 6.02 -7.08
N LYS A 130 -3.02 5.40 -8.12
CA LYS A 130 -4.15 4.47 -7.99
C LYS A 130 -3.89 3.29 -7.06
N LYS A 131 -2.66 2.73 -7.03
CA LYS A 131 -2.32 1.60 -6.15
C LYS A 131 -2.29 2.03 -4.69
N GLU A 132 -1.79 3.22 -4.41
CA GLU A 132 -1.76 3.81 -3.07
C GLU A 132 -3.17 4.15 -2.58
N ALA A 133 -4.02 4.73 -3.44
CA ALA A 133 -5.43 4.95 -3.12
C ALA A 133 -6.15 3.63 -2.79
N ARG A 134 -5.91 2.56 -3.57
CA ARG A 134 -6.43 1.22 -3.25
C ARG A 134 -5.91 0.69 -1.93
N ALA A 135 -4.63 0.87 -1.62
CA ALA A 135 -4.06 0.45 -0.33
C ALA A 135 -4.78 1.15 0.83
N ILE A 136 -5.03 2.46 0.73
CA ILE A 136 -5.83 3.22 1.72
C ILE A 136 -7.24 2.61 1.87
N ILE A 137 -7.89 2.26 0.76
CA ILE A 137 -9.21 1.60 0.77
C ILE A 137 -9.15 0.24 1.46
N ALA A 138 -8.15 -0.58 1.14
CA ALA A 138 -7.92 -1.86 1.80
C ALA A 138 -7.78 -1.70 3.31
N TYR A 139 -7.05 -0.68 3.77
CA TYR A 139 -6.88 -0.42 5.19
C TYR A 139 -8.19 -0.11 5.91
N PHE A 140 -8.99 0.86 5.45
CA PHE A 140 -10.24 1.14 6.14
C PHE A 140 -11.26 0.00 5.99
N GLN A 141 -11.28 -0.70 4.86
CA GLN A 141 -12.14 -1.88 4.70
C GLN A 141 -11.72 -3.05 5.59
N ASN A 142 -10.45 -3.14 5.97
CA ASN A 142 -9.96 -4.14 6.94
C ASN A 142 -10.56 -3.95 8.33
N THR A 143 -11.08 -2.75 8.64
CA THR A 143 -11.79 -2.49 9.90
C THR A 143 -13.28 -2.85 9.85
N TRP A 144 -13.82 -3.18 8.67
CA TRP A 144 -15.25 -3.44 8.51
C TRP A 144 -15.64 -4.81 9.06
N PRO A 145 -16.78 -4.91 9.78
CA PRO A 145 -17.42 -6.19 10.06
C PRO A 145 -17.69 -6.97 8.77
N ASP A 146 -17.62 -8.30 8.84
CA ASP A 146 -17.81 -9.16 7.66
C ASP A 146 -19.14 -8.90 6.96
N GLU A 147 -20.23 -8.68 7.71
CA GLU A 147 -21.55 -8.34 7.15
C GLU A 147 -21.51 -7.07 6.28
N ILE A 148 -20.79 -6.03 6.73
CA ILE A 148 -20.68 -4.77 5.99
C ILE A 148 -19.82 -4.97 4.74
N TYR A 149 -18.72 -5.71 4.85
CA TYR A 149 -17.88 -6.03 3.71
C TYR A 149 -18.63 -6.85 2.65
N THR A 150 -19.41 -7.87 3.06
CA THR A 150 -20.24 -8.66 2.13
C THR A 150 -21.27 -7.80 1.41
N ARG A 151 -21.97 -6.89 2.11
CA ARG A 151 -22.89 -5.94 1.46
C ARG A 151 -22.20 -5.02 0.46
N TRP A 152 -21.01 -4.53 0.80
CA TRP A 152 -20.22 -3.73 -0.13
C TRP A 152 -19.83 -4.52 -1.39
N GLN A 153 -19.47 -5.80 -1.27
CA GLN A 153 -19.17 -6.63 -2.45
C GLN A 153 -20.37 -6.73 -3.40
N GLU A 154 -21.59 -6.82 -2.88
CA GLU A 154 -22.81 -6.82 -3.71
C GLU A 154 -23.06 -5.48 -4.41
N ILE A 155 -22.59 -4.38 -3.83
CA ILE A 155 -22.70 -3.03 -4.42
C ILE A 155 -21.60 -2.82 -5.46
N ASP A 156 -20.38 -3.26 -5.17
CA ASP A 156 -19.22 -3.15 -6.07
C ASP A 156 -19.37 -3.98 -7.34
N ALA A 157 -20.15 -5.06 -7.28
CA ALA A 157 -20.42 -5.94 -8.42
C ALA A 157 -21.51 -5.44 -9.39
N ARG A 158 -22.16 -4.30 -9.12
CA ARG A 158 -23.23 -3.74 -9.96
C ARG A 158 -22.68 -2.82 -11.04
#